data_AF-A0A382C8Z6-F1
#
_entry.id   AF-A0A382C8Z6-F1
#
_cell.length_a   1.000
_cell.length_b   1.000
_cell.length_c   1.000
_cell.angle_alpha   90.00
_cell.angle_beta   90.00
_cell.angle_gamma   90.00
#
_symmetry.space_group_name_H-M   'P 1'
#
loop_
_entity.id
_entity.type
_entity.pdbx_description
1 polymer ?
#
loop_
_entity_poly.entity_id
_entity_poly.type
_entity_poly.pdbx_seq_one_letter_code
_entity_poly.pdbx_strand_id
1 'polypeptide(L)' 'PPLMLAMSVFYAIKDAIASAGKYKKIPILDAPATPEKILMSLNDLKNRFNHIR' A
#
# COMPACT_ATOMS: atom_id res chain seq x y z
N PRO A 1 -13.56 21.07 -6.68
CA PRO A 1 -12.10 20.84 -6.83
C PRO A 1 -11.78 19.36 -7.18
N PRO A 2 -11.60 19.02 -8.48
CA PRO A 2 -11.46 17.64 -8.97
C PRO A 2 -10.14 16.95 -8.59
N LEU A 3 -9.10 17.71 -8.21
CA LEU A 3 -7.80 17.17 -7.80
C LEU A 3 -7.90 16.18 -6.63
N MET A 4 -8.81 16.44 -5.69
CA MET A 4 -9.04 15.57 -4.54
C MET A 4 -9.57 14.18 -4.95
N LEU A 5 -10.23 14.05 -6.11
CA LEU A 5 -10.75 12.78 -6.60
C LEU A 5 -9.64 11.82 -7.04
N ALA A 6 -8.50 12.32 -7.53
CA ALA A 6 -7.36 11.48 -7.90
C ALA A 6 -6.78 10.71 -6.68
N MET A 7 -6.97 11.26 -5.48
CA MET A 7 -6.55 10.61 -4.24
C MET A 7 -7.34 9.32 -3.95
N SER A 8 -8.57 9.18 -4.49
CA SER A 8 -9.36 7.95 -4.36
C SER A 8 -8.64 6.75 -4.97
N VAL A 9 -8.00 6.92 -6.12
CA VAL A 9 -7.22 5.87 -6.79
C VAL A 9 -5.97 5.52 -5.98
N PHE A 10 -5.27 6.52 -5.45
CA PHE A 10 -4.12 6.29 -4.59
C PHE A 10 -4.48 5.47 -3.34
N TYR A 11 -5.60 5.80 -2.68
CA TYR A 11 -6.07 5.04 -1.53
C TYR A 11 -6.60 3.65 -1.89
N ALA A 12 -7.23 3.48 -3.06
CA ALA A 12 -7.64 2.16 -3.54
C ALA A 12 -6.43 1.24 -3.73
N ILE A 13 -5.32 1.74 -4.27
CA ILE A 13 -4.06 0.99 -4.38
C ILE A 13 -3.52 0.65 -2.99
N LYS A 14 -3.49 1.62 -2.07
CA LYS A 14 -3.02 1.41 -0.70
C LYS A 14 -3.86 0.36 0.04
N ASP A 15 -5.18 0.36 -0.16
CA ASP A 15 -6.09 -0.63 0.41
C ASP A 15 -5.85 -2.04 -0.16
N ALA A 16 -5.64 -2.15 -1.47
CA ALA A 16 -5.29 -3.41 -2.12
C ALA A 16 -4.00 -4.02 -1.53
N ILE A 17 -2.97 -3.20 -1.30
CA ILE A 17 -1.73 -3.64 -0.64
C ILE A 17 -2.01 -4.10 0.79
N ALA A 18 -2.84 -3.38 1.56
CA ALA A 18 -3.21 -3.76 2.92
C ALA A 18 -3.94 -5.12 2.96
N SER A 19 -4.79 -5.39 1.97
CA SER A 19 -5.52 -6.66 1.85
C SER A 19 -4.58 -7.87 1.72
N ALA A 20 -3.46 -7.72 1.02
CA ALA A 20 -2.44 -8.76 0.89
C ALA A 20 -1.79 -9.15 2.24
N GLY A 21 -1.74 -8.20 3.18
CA GLY A 21 -1.28 -8.41 4.56
C GLY A 21 -2.39 -8.79 5.54
N LYS A 22 -3.58 -9.17 5.06
CA LYS A 22 -4.80 -9.40 5.87
C LYS A 22 -5.13 -8.22 6.78
N TYR A 23 -4.86 -7.00 6.34
CA TYR A 23 -5.06 -5.75 7.09
C TYR A 23 -4.36 -5.72 8.47
N LYS A 24 -3.38 -6.60 8.73
CA LYS A 24 -2.70 -6.64 10.04
C LYS A 24 -1.74 -5.47 10.25
N LYS A 25 -1.26 -4.87 9.17
CA LYS A 25 -0.31 -3.75 9.18
C LYS A 25 -0.70 -2.75 8.10
N ILE A 26 -0.44 -1.48 8.40
CA ILE A 26 -0.65 -0.39 7.44
C ILE A 26 0.52 -0.44 6.43
N PRO A 27 0.23 -0.57 5.13
CA PRO A 27 1.26 -0.53 4.10
C PRO A 27 1.85 0.87 3.98
N ILE A 28 3.16 0.92 3.77
CA ILE A 28 3.90 2.16 3.53
C ILE A 28 3.96 2.34 2.03
N LEU A 29 3.32 3.39 1.51
CA LEU A 29 3.29 3.71 0.08
C LEU A 29 3.38 5.23 -0.08
N ASP A 30 4.42 5.68 -0.77
CA ASP A 30 4.64 7.09 -1.08
C ASP A 30 4.04 7.44 -2.44
N ALA A 31 3.55 8.67 -2.59
CA ALA A 31 3.14 9.18 -3.89
C ALA A 31 4.35 9.47 -4.80
N PRO A 32 4.22 9.36 -6.13
CA PRO A 32 3.14 8.67 -6.87
C PRO A 32 3.22 7.14 -6.69
N ALA A 33 2.10 6.43 -6.80
CA ALA A 33 2.05 4.97 -6.67
C ALA A 33 2.60 4.25 -7.92
N THR A 34 3.92 4.38 -8.17
CA THR A 34 4.57 3.69 -9.28
C THR A 34 4.64 2.18 -9.04
N PRO A 35 4.74 1.35 -10.11
CA PRO A 35 4.85 -0.09 -9.95
C PRO A 35 6.00 -0.53 -9.03
N GLU A 36 7.14 0.15 -9.07
CA GLU A 36 8.31 -0.13 -8.23
C GLU A 36 8.01 0.14 -6.75
N LYS A 37 7.36 1.28 -6.45
CA LYS A 37 6.96 1.61 -5.06
C LYS A 37 5.90 0.65 -4.54
N ILE A 38 4.98 0.20 -5.38
CA ILE A 38 3.99 -0.83 -5.02
C ILE A 38 4.70 -2.15 -4.68
N LEU A 39 5.67 -2.58 -5.50
CA LEU A 39 6.45 -3.79 -5.27
C LEU A 39 7.26 -3.70 -3.96
N MET A 40 7.92 -2.56 -3.71
CA MET A 40 8.66 -2.31 -2.47
C MET A 40 7.72 -2.35 -1.25
N SER A 41 6.54 -1.73 -1.34
CA SER A 41 5.53 -1.74 -0.29
C SER A 41 5.06 -3.16 0.06
N LEU A 42 4.83 -4.01 -0.94
CA LEU A 42 4.44 -5.41 -0.76
C LEU A 42 5.55 -6.24 -0.10
N ASN A 43 6.80 -6.06 -0.53
CA ASN A 43 7.95 -6.75 0.06
C ASN A 43 8.17 -6.35 1.52
N ASP A 44 8.11 -5.05 1.81
CA ASP A 44 8.18 -4.53 3.17
C ASP A 44 7.03 -5.05 4.03
N LEU A 45 5.79 -5.01 3.53
CA LEU A 45 4.63 -5.54 4.24
C LEU A 45 4.79 -7.03 4.55
N LYS A 46 5.28 -7.83 3.60
CA LYS A 46 5.56 -9.27 3.79
C LYS A 46 6.62 -9.49 4.87
N ASN A 47 7.72 -8.74 4.84
CA ASN A 47 8.78 -8.85 5.84
C ASN A 47 8.28 -8.48 7.24
N ARG A 48 7.54 -7.37 7.35
CA ARG A 48 6.94 -6.91 8.60
C ARG A 48 5.85 -7.88 9.09
N PHE A 49 5.10 -8.53 8.21
CA PHE A 49 4.10 -9.54 8.59
C PHE A 49 4.75 -10.81 9.15
N ASN A 50 5.82 -11.30 8.51
CA ASN A 50 6.52 -12.50 8.93
C ASN A 50 7.21 -12.35 10.30
N HIS A 51 7.68 -11.16 10.67
CA HIS A 51 8.30 -10.91 11.97
C HIS A 51 7.34 -10.99 13.18
N ILE A 52 6.02 -11.04 12.96
CA ILE A 52 5.02 -11.16 14.03
C ILE A 52 4.53 -12.62 14.17
N ARG A 53 4.78 -13.46 13.17
CA ARG A 53 4.43 -14.87 13.19
C ARG A 53 5.54 -15.70 13.82
#